data_AF-D8SX62-F1
#
_entry.id   AF-D8SX62-F1
#
_cell.length_a   1.000
_cell.length_b   1.000
_cell.length_c   1.000
_cell.angle_alpha   90.00
_cell.angle_beta   90.00
_cell.angle_gamma   90.00
#
_symmetry.space_group_name_H-M   'P 1'
#
loop_
_entity.id
_entity.type
_entity.pdbx_description
1 polymer ?
#
loop_
_entity_poly.entity_id
_entity_poly.type
_entity_poly.pdbx_seq_one_letter_code
_entity_poly.pdbx_strand_id
1 'polypeptide(L)'
;MKKTKKRREHRPIGVATKSKITKKSNAPSKAAAAPVDRNDIQFKSPRDQSSWFFSTFRAVHSSVLSSLEMGALPDDAMVEIPSNQDHCIENLASVIKGIVGSSWESSLCSGALGDLEPGSPIVLIVSSSAVRCVSLLKNLSSLTKECKPGKLFAKHLKVEEQVSALKERVNIAAGTPSRLKKLIDIGALGLSRLSLLIFDMHKDAKGLTLFTVPQVRKELWELYRLHFHNGVVEGRLRLCLY
;
A
#
# COMPACT_ATOMS: atom_id res chain seq x y z
N MET A 1 -30.40 -55.32 48.03
CA MET A 1 -31.83 -55.65 48.28
C MET A 1 -32.70 -54.44 47.95
N LYS A 2 -33.95 -54.69 47.54
CA LYS A 2 -34.87 -53.85 46.76
C LYS A 2 -35.65 -52.78 47.57
N LYS A 3 -36.05 -51.70 46.85
CA LYS A 3 -37.30 -50.89 46.93
C LYS A 3 -37.43 -49.93 48.16
N THR A 4 -38.06 -48.74 48.15
CA THR A 4 -39.08 -48.11 47.26
C THR A 4 -39.25 -46.59 47.60
N LYS A 5 -39.34 -45.75 46.57
CA LYS A 5 -40.34 -44.69 46.26
C LYS A 5 -41.15 -44.02 47.41
N LYS A 6 -41.12 -42.68 47.48
CA LYS A 6 -42.32 -41.85 47.70
C LYS A 6 -42.13 -40.41 47.18
N ARG A 7 -43.22 -39.87 46.63
CA ARG A 7 -43.41 -38.65 45.83
C ARG A 7 -44.50 -37.82 46.52
N ARG A 8 -44.39 -36.48 46.55
CA ARG A 8 -45.44 -35.46 46.78
C ARG A 8 -44.83 -34.09 46.45
N GLU A 9 -45.13 -33.50 45.29
CA GLU A 9 -46.19 -32.50 45.02
C GLU A 9 -45.98 -31.13 45.69
N HIS A 10 -45.72 -30.09 44.88
CA HIS A 10 -46.18 -28.72 45.13
C HIS A 10 -46.13 -27.82 43.86
N ARG A 11 -47.24 -27.11 43.64
CA ARG A 11 -47.47 -25.83 42.93
C ARG A 11 -48.60 -25.12 43.72
N PRO A 12 -48.90 -23.81 43.56
CA PRO A 12 -48.42 -22.87 42.53
C PRO A 12 -48.04 -21.43 43.00
N ILE A 13 -47.37 -20.70 42.08
CA ILE A 13 -47.51 -19.29 41.65
C ILE A 13 -47.65 -18.15 42.69
N GLY A 14 -46.76 -17.15 42.56
CA GLY A 14 -47.05 -15.74 42.85
C GLY A 14 -45.80 -14.87 43.02
N VAL A 15 -45.38 -14.11 41.99
CA VAL A 15 -44.47 -12.97 42.16
C VAL A 15 -44.89 -11.81 41.27
N ALA A 16 -44.87 -10.64 41.90
CA ALA A 16 -45.54 -9.40 41.59
C ALA A 16 -44.94 -8.57 40.45
N THR A 17 -45.83 -7.83 39.79
CA THR A 17 -45.57 -6.65 38.97
C THR A 17 -45.23 -5.44 39.84
N LYS A 18 -44.11 -4.77 39.56
CA LYS A 18 -43.93 -3.33 39.80
C LYS A 18 -43.10 -2.68 38.68
N SER A 19 -43.74 -1.72 38.03
CA SER A 19 -43.18 -0.64 37.21
C SER A 19 -42.02 0.09 37.91
N LYS A 20 -41.13 0.74 37.14
CA LYS A 20 -41.07 2.21 36.92
C LYS A 20 -39.63 2.70 36.58
N ILE A 21 -39.58 3.74 35.73
CA ILE A 21 -38.56 4.81 35.61
C ILE A 21 -37.42 4.62 34.59
N THR A 22 -37.60 5.38 33.52
CA THR A 22 -36.65 5.95 32.55
C THR A 22 -35.43 6.63 33.18
N LYS A 23 -34.23 6.29 32.71
CA LYS A 23 -33.07 7.21 32.66
C LYS A 23 -32.44 7.16 31.27
N LYS A 24 -32.62 8.25 30.51
CA LYS A 24 -31.86 8.54 29.28
C LYS A 24 -30.41 8.82 29.68
N SER A 25 -29.47 7.99 29.22
CA SER A 25 -28.06 8.36 29.11
C SER A 25 -27.72 8.54 27.63
N ASN A 26 -27.61 9.80 27.20
CA ASN A 26 -27.05 10.16 25.90
C ASN A 26 -25.55 9.83 25.90
N ALA A 27 -25.16 8.81 25.13
CA ALA A 27 -23.78 8.60 24.71
C ALA A 27 -23.74 8.77 23.18
N PRO A 28 -22.79 9.54 22.63
CA PRO A 28 -22.71 9.78 21.19
C PRO A 28 -22.26 8.49 20.49
N SER A 29 -23.07 8.03 19.53
CA SER A 29 -22.73 6.91 18.66
C SER A 29 -21.54 7.27 17.78
N LYS A 30 -20.33 6.85 18.17
CA LYS A 30 -19.19 6.77 17.26
C LYS A 30 -19.48 5.66 16.24
N ALA A 31 -20.04 6.02 15.10
CA ALA A 31 -20.03 5.17 13.93
C ALA A 31 -18.57 5.09 13.44
N ALA A 32 -17.83 4.09 13.93
CA ALA A 32 -16.59 3.69 13.30
C ALA A 32 -16.94 3.13 11.92
N ALA A 33 -16.57 3.85 10.85
CA ALA A 33 -16.70 3.33 9.50
C ALA A 33 -15.81 2.07 9.39
N ALA A 34 -16.43 0.94 9.07
CA ALA A 34 -15.73 -0.32 8.85
C ALA A 34 -14.72 -0.19 7.69
N PRO A 35 -13.59 -0.93 7.71
CA PRO A 35 -12.68 -0.97 6.57
C PRO A 35 -13.45 -1.50 5.36
N VAL A 36 -13.47 -0.73 4.28
CA VAL A 36 -14.13 -1.14 3.04
C VAL A 36 -13.27 -2.25 2.40
N ASP A 37 -13.57 -3.49 2.75
CA ASP A 37 -13.04 -4.68 2.11
C ASP A 37 -13.71 -4.83 0.74
N ARG A 38 -13.13 -4.19 -0.27
CA ARG A 38 -13.54 -4.36 -1.67
C ARG A 38 -12.45 -5.16 -2.35
N ASN A 39 -12.65 -6.47 -2.42
CA ASN A 39 -11.79 -7.35 -3.20
C ASN A 39 -11.88 -7.02 -4.70
N ASP A 40 -12.90 -6.32 -5.20
CA ASP A 40 -13.01 -5.91 -6.61
C ASP A 40 -13.13 -4.39 -6.73
N ILE A 41 -11.99 -3.68 -6.71
CA ILE A 41 -11.98 -2.24 -6.91
C ILE A 41 -11.84 -1.96 -8.40
N GLN A 42 -12.96 -1.69 -9.07
CA GLN A 42 -12.95 -1.07 -10.38
C GLN A 42 -13.07 0.44 -10.20
N PHE A 43 -11.99 1.16 -10.47
CA PHE A 43 -11.98 2.62 -10.42
C PHE A 43 -12.59 3.19 -11.71
N LYS A 44 -13.45 4.21 -11.58
CA LYS A 44 -14.09 4.85 -12.73
C LYS A 44 -13.33 6.10 -13.20
N SER A 45 -12.47 6.66 -12.34
CA SER A 45 -11.68 7.85 -12.62
C SER A 45 -10.43 7.94 -11.70
N PRO A 46 -9.41 8.75 -12.05
CA PRO A 46 -8.30 9.08 -11.15
C PRO A 46 -8.74 9.70 -9.82
N ARG A 47 -9.84 10.47 -9.84
CA ARG A 47 -10.41 11.08 -8.63
C ARG A 47 -10.97 10.03 -7.68
N ASP A 48 -11.59 8.97 -8.21
CA ASP A 48 -12.07 7.85 -7.40
C ASP A 48 -10.89 7.07 -6.79
N GLN A 49 -9.79 6.90 -7.54
CA GLN A 49 -8.55 6.29 -7.04
C GLN A 49 -7.97 7.10 -5.89
N SER A 50 -7.82 8.42 -6.09
CA SER A 50 -7.31 9.33 -5.07
C SER A 50 -8.17 9.32 -3.81
N SER A 51 -9.50 9.40 -3.98
CA SER A 51 -10.46 9.37 -2.87
C SER A 51 -10.39 8.05 -2.09
N TRP A 52 -10.39 6.91 -2.79
CA TRP A 52 -10.27 5.60 -2.16
C TRP A 52 -8.95 5.44 -1.42
N PHE A 53 -7.83 5.76 -2.08
CA PHE A 53 -6.50 5.62 -1.50
C PHE A 53 -6.37 6.46 -0.23
N PHE A 54 -6.77 7.73 -0.31
CA PHE A 54 -6.66 8.66 0.81
C PHE A 54 -7.62 8.29 1.95
N SER A 55 -8.82 7.83 1.65
CA SER A 55 -9.75 7.32 2.67
C SER A 55 -9.18 6.11 3.41
N THR A 56 -8.50 5.20 2.69
CA THR A 56 -7.88 4.00 3.25
C THR A 56 -6.69 4.38 4.13
N PHE A 57 -5.84 5.30 3.66
CA PHE A 57 -4.73 5.86 4.44
C PHE A 57 -5.20 6.48 5.77
N ARG A 58 -6.25 7.31 5.71
CA ARG A 58 -6.83 7.97 6.89
C ARG A 58 -7.48 6.99 7.84
N ALA A 59 -8.19 5.98 7.35
CA ALA A 59 -8.80 4.96 8.20
C ALA A 59 -7.75 4.25 9.07
N VAL A 60 -6.59 3.94 8.48
CA VAL A 60 -5.49 3.26 9.19
C VAL A 60 -4.79 4.14 10.22
N HIS A 61 -4.73 5.46 10.00
CA HIS A 61 -3.99 6.39 10.86
C HIS A 61 -4.88 7.42 11.59
N SER A 62 -6.19 7.18 11.66
CA SER A 62 -7.19 8.13 12.17
C SER A 62 -6.93 8.65 13.60
N SER A 63 -6.11 7.96 14.39
CA SER A 63 -5.71 8.36 15.74
C SER A 63 -4.33 9.03 15.84
N VAL A 64 -3.54 9.08 14.75
CA VAL A 64 -2.13 9.48 14.77
C VAL A 64 -1.83 10.66 13.84
N LEU A 65 -2.62 10.88 12.78
CA LEU A 65 -2.36 11.97 11.84
C LEU A 65 -2.64 13.35 12.45
N SER A 66 -1.70 14.26 12.24
CA SER A 66 -1.89 15.69 12.49
C SER A 66 -2.90 16.30 11.51
N SER A 67 -3.42 17.50 11.82
CA SER A 67 -4.33 18.23 10.93
C SER A 67 -3.71 18.51 9.55
N LEU A 68 -2.37 18.63 9.48
CA LEU A 68 -1.64 18.86 8.23
C LEU A 68 -1.57 17.60 7.36
N GLU A 69 -1.28 16.44 7.96
CA GLU A 69 -1.29 15.12 7.27
C GLU A 69 -2.71 14.67 6.89
N MET A 70 -3.72 15.39 7.38
CA MET A 70 -5.12 15.22 7.02
C MET A 70 -5.54 16.09 5.83
N GLY A 71 -4.68 16.93 5.27
CA GLY A 71 -4.96 17.74 4.08
C GLY A 71 -5.32 16.90 2.86
N ALA A 72 -6.07 17.46 1.91
CA ALA A 72 -6.37 16.78 0.66
C ALA A 72 -5.09 16.54 -0.17
N LEU A 73 -5.05 15.43 -0.91
CA LEU A 73 -3.99 15.21 -1.91
C LEU A 73 -4.19 16.18 -3.10
N PRO A 74 -3.10 16.60 -3.77
CA PRO A 74 -3.20 17.33 -5.04
C PRO A 74 -4.05 16.59 -6.07
N ASP A 75 -4.74 17.34 -6.95
CA ASP A 75 -5.63 16.76 -7.97
C ASP A 75 -4.88 15.86 -8.97
N ASP A 76 -3.61 16.14 -9.21
CA ASP A 76 -2.70 15.39 -10.11
C ASP A 76 -1.83 14.36 -9.39
N ALA A 77 -2.06 14.12 -8.09
CA ALA A 77 -1.29 13.16 -7.31
C ALA A 77 -1.45 11.71 -7.80
N MET A 78 -2.61 11.37 -8.39
CA MET A 78 -2.88 10.05 -8.97
C MET A 78 -2.77 10.09 -10.48
N VAL A 79 -1.95 9.19 -11.03
CA VAL A 79 -1.78 9.07 -12.46
C VAL A 79 -2.92 8.27 -13.07
N GLU A 80 -3.49 8.78 -14.16
CA GLU A 80 -4.49 8.07 -14.95
C GLU A 80 -3.81 7.00 -15.80
N ILE A 81 -4.23 5.74 -15.63
CA ILE A 81 -3.88 4.66 -16.56
C ILE A 81 -5.01 4.61 -17.61
N PRO A 82 -4.70 4.77 -18.91
CA PRO A 82 -5.70 4.70 -19.96
C PRO A 82 -6.50 3.38 -19.91
N SER A 83 -7.83 3.47 -19.87
CA SER A 83 -8.72 2.30 -19.74
C SER A 83 -8.68 1.34 -20.93
N ASN A 84 -8.02 1.72 -22.03
CA ASN A 84 -7.83 0.90 -23.22
C ASN A 84 -6.58 0.00 -23.14
N GLN A 85 -5.79 0.11 -22.06
CA GLN A 85 -4.69 -0.81 -21.79
C GLN A 85 -5.13 -1.81 -20.73
N ASP A 86 -5.00 -3.10 -21.04
CA ASP A 86 -5.15 -4.12 -20.02
C ASP A 86 -4.12 -3.85 -18.91
N HIS A 87 -4.57 -3.85 -17.64
CA HIS A 87 -3.73 -3.75 -16.44
C HIS A 87 -2.90 -5.04 -16.21
N CYS A 88 -2.36 -5.59 -17.29
CA CYS A 88 -1.52 -6.77 -17.29
C CYS A 88 -0.05 -6.37 -17.17
N ILE A 89 0.79 -7.28 -16.70
CA ILE A 89 2.18 -6.95 -16.39
C ILE A 89 3.00 -6.63 -17.64
N GLU A 90 2.58 -7.14 -18.79
CA GLU A 90 3.18 -6.97 -20.11
C GLU A 90 3.11 -5.52 -20.59
N ASN A 91 2.05 -4.79 -20.20
CA ASN A 91 1.84 -3.39 -20.58
C ASN A 91 2.56 -2.39 -19.66
N LEU A 92 3.09 -2.84 -18.52
CA LEU A 92 3.64 -1.95 -17.49
C LEU A 92 4.77 -1.05 -18.01
N ALA A 93 5.61 -1.58 -18.91
CA ALA A 93 6.69 -0.80 -19.52
C ALA A 93 6.13 0.36 -20.36
N SER A 94 5.06 0.11 -21.12
CA SER A 94 4.38 1.11 -21.96
C SER A 94 3.74 2.20 -21.09
N VAL A 95 3.07 1.79 -20.00
CA VAL A 95 2.49 2.70 -19.01
C VAL A 95 3.55 3.59 -18.39
N ILE A 96 4.65 3.02 -17.87
CA ILE A 96 5.74 3.80 -17.28
C ILE A 96 6.30 4.83 -18.27
N LYS A 97 6.51 4.43 -19.54
CA LYS A 97 6.98 5.36 -20.58
C LYS A 97 6.00 6.51 -20.81
N GLY A 98 4.70 6.22 -20.89
CA GLY A 98 3.66 7.24 -21.04
C GLY A 98 3.64 8.24 -19.88
N ILE A 99 3.80 7.75 -18.64
CA ILE A 99 3.79 8.57 -17.42
C ILE A 99 5.04 9.44 -17.28
N VAL A 100 6.20 8.91 -17.65
CA VAL A 100 7.47 9.65 -17.62
C VAL A 100 7.58 10.62 -18.80
N GLY A 101 6.91 10.33 -19.92
CA GLY A 101 6.82 11.22 -21.07
C GLY A 101 8.05 11.14 -21.97
N SER A 102 8.31 12.19 -22.74
CA SER A 102 9.34 12.22 -23.81
C SER A 102 10.77 11.95 -23.33
N SER A 103 11.06 12.15 -22.04
CA SER A 103 12.38 11.92 -21.44
C SER A 103 12.58 10.51 -20.90
N TRP A 104 11.66 9.57 -21.15
CA TRP A 104 11.71 8.23 -20.55
C TRP A 104 13.02 7.49 -20.85
N GLU A 105 13.56 7.62 -22.05
CA GLU A 105 14.75 6.86 -22.47
C GLU A 105 16.00 7.32 -21.71
N SER A 106 16.28 8.62 -21.70
CA SER A 106 17.42 9.18 -20.97
C SER A 106 17.29 9.01 -19.45
N SER A 107 16.06 9.09 -18.93
CA SER A 107 15.77 9.00 -17.51
C SER A 107 15.86 7.56 -16.98
N LEU A 108 15.25 6.60 -17.69
CA LEU A 108 15.07 5.24 -17.21
C LEU A 108 16.15 4.27 -17.70
N CYS A 109 16.68 4.44 -18.91
CA CYS A 109 17.60 3.47 -19.51
C CYS A 109 19.06 3.74 -19.17
N SER A 110 19.48 5.00 -19.06
CA SER A 110 20.89 5.37 -18.91
C SER A 110 21.56 4.74 -17.68
N GLY A 111 22.71 4.11 -17.90
CA GLY A 111 23.47 3.38 -16.86
C GLY A 111 24.53 4.18 -16.10
N ALA A 112 25.01 5.31 -16.64
CA ALA A 112 26.10 6.07 -16.05
C ALA A 112 25.65 6.85 -14.81
N LEU A 113 26.36 6.74 -13.68
CA LEU A 113 26.02 7.48 -12.45
C LEU A 113 26.15 9.00 -12.64
N GLY A 114 27.25 9.48 -13.23
CA GLY A 114 27.51 10.90 -13.40
C GLY A 114 27.45 11.65 -12.06
N ASP A 115 26.77 12.80 -12.05
CA ASP A 115 26.55 13.61 -10.85
C ASP A 115 25.26 13.22 -10.08
N LEU A 116 24.63 12.10 -10.43
CA LEU A 116 23.41 11.65 -9.78
C LEU A 116 23.73 10.97 -8.45
N GLU A 117 22.87 11.17 -7.46
CA GLU A 117 22.92 10.43 -6.20
C GLU A 117 22.73 8.91 -6.46
N PRO A 118 23.61 8.05 -5.91
CA PRO A 118 23.47 6.61 -6.04
C PRO A 118 22.20 6.10 -5.36
N GLY A 119 21.73 4.93 -5.78
CA GLY A 119 20.60 4.27 -5.13
C GLY A 119 19.29 5.08 -5.11
N SER A 120 19.14 6.05 -6.02
CA SER A 120 17.99 6.97 -6.04
C SER A 120 17.12 6.75 -7.29
N PRO A 121 16.12 5.84 -7.26
CA PRO A 121 15.29 5.52 -8.42
C PRO A 121 14.35 6.66 -8.81
N ILE A 122 13.97 6.68 -10.09
CA ILE A 122 12.89 7.52 -10.63
C ILE A 122 11.53 6.85 -10.42
N VAL A 123 11.49 5.54 -10.60
CA VAL A 123 10.29 4.70 -10.46
C VAL A 123 10.52 3.66 -9.38
N LEU A 124 9.65 3.65 -8.38
CA LEU A 124 9.64 2.65 -7.32
C LEU A 124 8.33 1.87 -7.33
N ILE A 125 8.41 0.55 -7.39
CA ILE A 125 7.25 -0.34 -7.37
C ILE A 125 7.17 -1.04 -6.01
N VAL A 126 6.02 -0.92 -5.36
CA VAL A 126 5.73 -1.57 -4.08
C VAL A 126 4.80 -2.74 -4.35
N SER A 127 5.22 -3.94 -3.96
CA SER A 127 4.43 -5.16 -4.15
C SER A 127 4.40 -6.02 -2.88
N SER A 128 3.39 -6.87 -2.77
CA SER A 128 3.14 -7.69 -1.59
C SER A 128 4.15 -8.82 -1.41
N SER A 129 4.88 -9.21 -2.46
CA SER A 129 5.83 -10.33 -2.39
C SER A 129 7.06 -10.18 -3.28
N ALA A 130 8.13 -10.86 -2.87
CA ALA A 130 9.37 -10.95 -3.65
C ALA A 130 9.17 -11.60 -5.03
N VAL A 131 8.34 -12.64 -5.11
CA VAL A 131 8.06 -13.34 -6.38
C VAL A 131 7.44 -12.38 -7.38
N ARG A 132 6.46 -11.61 -6.93
CA ARG A 132 5.78 -10.62 -7.77
C ARG A 132 6.70 -9.46 -8.17
N CYS A 133 7.54 -8.96 -7.25
CA CYS A 133 8.61 -8.00 -7.59
C CYS A 133 9.50 -8.50 -8.72
N VAL A 134 9.93 -9.77 -8.69
CA VAL A 134 10.76 -10.36 -9.74
C VAL A 134 10.02 -10.41 -11.07
N SER A 135 8.75 -10.81 -11.07
CA SER A 135 7.93 -10.81 -12.30
C SER A 135 7.81 -9.41 -12.89
N LEU A 136 7.53 -8.40 -12.05
CA LEU A 136 7.41 -6.99 -12.47
C LEU A 136 8.70 -6.52 -13.13
N LEU A 137 9.84 -6.71 -12.46
CA LEU A 137 11.14 -6.28 -13.00
C LEU A 137 11.55 -7.02 -14.27
N LYS A 138 11.19 -8.29 -14.44
CA LYS A 138 11.46 -9.05 -15.68
C LYS A 138 10.76 -8.39 -16.89
N ASN A 139 9.51 -7.97 -16.72
CA ASN A 139 8.74 -7.28 -17.77
C ASN A 139 9.25 -5.85 -18.05
N LEU A 140 10.09 -5.30 -17.17
CA LEU A 140 10.76 -4.01 -17.36
C LEU A 140 12.18 -4.13 -17.89
N SER A 141 12.65 -5.34 -18.23
CA SER A 141 14.01 -5.57 -18.72
C SER A 141 14.38 -4.74 -19.94
N SER A 142 13.41 -4.35 -20.77
CA SER A 142 13.60 -3.44 -21.91
C SER A 142 14.02 -2.03 -21.50
N LEU A 143 13.62 -1.58 -20.30
CA LEU A 143 13.96 -0.27 -19.72
C LEU A 143 15.24 -0.31 -18.88
N THR A 144 15.69 -1.49 -18.47
CA THR A 144 16.75 -1.67 -17.47
C THR A 144 17.96 -2.41 -18.05
N LYS A 145 18.22 -2.25 -19.36
CA LYS A 145 19.31 -2.95 -20.06
C LYS A 145 20.68 -2.47 -19.60
N GLU A 146 20.88 -1.15 -19.52
CA GLU A 146 22.16 -0.55 -19.14
C GLU A 146 22.25 -0.26 -17.63
N CYS A 147 21.11 -0.16 -16.95
CA CYS A 147 21.01 0.08 -15.51
C CYS A 147 20.24 -1.07 -14.86
N LYS A 148 20.92 -1.88 -14.03
CA LYS A 148 20.28 -3.02 -13.36
C LYS A 148 19.17 -2.53 -12.42
N PRO A 149 17.99 -3.16 -12.40
CA PRO A 149 16.92 -2.73 -11.50
C PRO A 149 17.22 -3.10 -10.05
N GLY A 150 16.79 -2.24 -9.13
CA GLY A 150 16.87 -2.48 -7.69
C GLY A 150 15.90 -3.58 -7.25
N LYS A 151 16.42 -4.68 -6.69
CA LYS A 151 15.62 -5.78 -6.11
C LYS A 151 15.58 -5.65 -4.59
N LEU A 152 14.51 -5.08 -4.05
CA LEU A 152 14.46 -4.58 -2.67
C LEU A 152 13.48 -5.41 -1.82
N PHE A 153 13.77 -6.70 -1.67
CA PHE A 153 12.97 -7.66 -0.88
C PHE A 153 13.86 -8.70 -0.19
N ALA A 154 13.32 -9.45 0.78
CA ALA A 154 14.09 -10.32 1.67
C ALA A 154 14.41 -11.74 1.16
N LYS A 155 13.95 -12.10 -0.04
CA LYS A 155 14.11 -13.45 -0.60
C LYS A 155 15.50 -13.62 -1.23
N HIS A 156 16.40 -14.30 -0.50
CA HIS A 156 17.78 -14.61 -0.91
C HIS A 156 18.70 -13.40 -1.13
N LEU A 157 18.32 -12.21 -0.64
CA LEU A 157 19.16 -11.02 -0.67
C LEU A 157 19.23 -10.42 0.74
N LYS A 158 20.44 -10.35 1.28
CA LYS A 158 20.71 -9.70 2.56
C LYS A 158 20.63 -8.18 2.41
N VAL A 159 20.49 -7.48 3.52
CA VAL A 159 20.41 -6.02 3.49
C VAL A 159 21.74 -5.44 3.03
N GLU A 160 22.85 -5.99 3.48
CA GLU A 160 24.21 -5.52 3.19
C GLU A 160 24.55 -5.67 1.71
N GLU A 161 24.06 -6.74 1.07
CA GLU A 161 24.18 -6.97 -0.37
C GLU A 161 23.39 -5.91 -1.16
N GLN A 162 22.19 -5.56 -0.70
CA GLN A 162 21.38 -4.52 -1.32
C GLN A 162 21.96 -3.12 -1.10
N VAL A 163 22.49 -2.83 0.09
CA VAL A 163 23.22 -1.59 0.37
C VAL A 163 24.39 -1.45 -0.60
N SER A 164 25.14 -2.54 -0.82
CA SER A 164 26.25 -2.54 -1.76
C SER A 164 25.78 -2.31 -3.20
N ALA A 165 24.69 -2.95 -3.63
CA ALA A 165 24.11 -2.74 -4.96
C ALA A 165 23.55 -1.33 -5.17
N LEU A 166 23.08 -0.67 -4.10
CA LEU A 166 22.53 0.69 -4.13
C LEU A 166 23.62 1.78 -4.13
N LYS A 167 24.90 1.43 -4.06
CA LYS A 167 25.99 2.37 -4.34
C LYS A 167 26.12 2.72 -5.82
N GLU A 168 25.45 1.96 -6.69
CA GLU A 168 25.40 2.17 -8.12
C GLU A 168 24.16 2.98 -8.53
N ARG A 169 24.11 3.41 -9.80
CA ARG A 169 22.91 4.03 -10.38
C ARG A 169 21.77 3.03 -10.41
N VAL A 170 20.60 3.46 -9.92
CA VAL A 170 19.34 2.75 -10.05
C VAL A 170 18.30 3.71 -10.62
N ASN A 171 17.63 3.34 -11.71
CA ASN A 171 16.53 4.13 -12.26
C ASN A 171 15.16 3.55 -11.91
N ILE A 172 15.05 2.23 -11.85
CA ILE A 172 13.82 1.49 -11.51
C ILE A 172 14.13 0.50 -10.39
N ALA A 173 13.29 0.44 -9.38
CA ALA A 173 13.38 -0.55 -8.32
C ALA A 173 12.01 -1.13 -7.98
N ALA A 174 11.99 -2.38 -7.51
CA ALA A 174 10.79 -3.01 -6.96
C ALA A 174 11.10 -3.68 -5.61
N GLY A 175 10.19 -3.54 -4.66
CA GLY A 175 10.40 -4.07 -3.32
C GLY A 175 9.13 -4.30 -2.51
N THR A 176 9.33 -4.98 -1.39
CA THR A 176 8.29 -5.19 -0.36
C THR A 176 8.35 -4.06 0.68
N PRO A 177 7.22 -3.64 1.27
CA PRO A 177 7.18 -2.51 2.21
C PRO A 177 8.25 -2.54 3.31
N SER A 178 8.34 -3.65 4.06
CA SER A 178 9.34 -3.81 5.13
C SER A 178 10.78 -3.55 4.66
N ARG A 179 11.16 -4.06 3.48
CA ARG A 179 12.54 -3.92 2.98
C ARG A 179 12.81 -2.53 2.43
N LEU A 180 11.85 -1.93 1.73
CA LEU A 180 11.95 -0.55 1.26
C LEU A 180 12.15 0.39 2.43
N LYS A 181 11.29 0.30 3.46
CA LYS A 181 11.40 1.10 4.68
C LYS A 181 12.79 0.96 5.30
N LYS A 182 13.25 -0.27 5.53
CA LYS A 182 14.56 -0.52 6.13
C LYS A 182 15.71 0.10 5.34
N LEU A 183 15.70 0.03 4.02
CA LEU A 183 16.76 0.59 3.17
C LEU A 183 16.73 2.13 3.13
N ILE A 184 15.54 2.74 3.22
CA ILE A 184 15.39 4.20 3.33
C ILE A 184 15.86 4.67 4.71
N ASP A 185 15.45 4.00 5.78
CA ASP A 185 15.79 4.36 7.17
C ASP A 185 17.31 4.40 7.41
N ILE A 186 18.05 3.48 6.78
CA ILE A 186 19.52 3.42 6.89
C ILE A 186 20.23 4.30 5.85
N GLY A 187 19.50 5.06 5.04
CA GLY A 187 20.04 5.98 4.03
C GLY A 187 20.60 5.30 2.77
N ALA A 188 20.35 4.00 2.56
CA ALA A 188 20.87 3.28 1.40
C ALA A 188 20.00 3.46 0.15
N LEU A 189 18.68 3.58 0.31
CA LEU A 189 17.75 3.89 -0.77
C LEU A 189 17.39 5.39 -0.72
N GLY A 190 17.90 6.16 -1.67
CA GLY A 190 17.59 7.57 -1.79
C GLY A 190 16.25 7.81 -2.48
N LEU A 191 15.59 8.93 -2.15
CA LEU A 191 14.29 9.31 -2.72
C LEU A 191 14.35 10.63 -3.50
N SER A 192 15.54 11.21 -3.67
CA SER A 192 15.75 12.54 -4.26
C SER A 192 15.24 12.66 -5.70
N ARG A 193 15.33 11.58 -6.48
CA ARG A 193 14.88 11.48 -7.88
C ARG A 193 13.51 10.83 -8.04
N LEU A 194 12.92 10.34 -6.95
CA LEU A 194 11.70 9.55 -7.01
C LEU A 194 10.52 10.45 -7.41
N SER A 195 9.93 10.15 -8.57
CA SER A 195 8.79 10.91 -9.13
C SER A 195 7.54 10.07 -9.38
N LEU A 196 7.70 8.74 -9.41
CA LEU A 196 6.60 7.80 -9.60
C LEU A 196 6.68 6.63 -8.60
N LEU A 197 5.65 6.50 -7.78
CA LEU A 197 5.43 5.38 -6.88
C LEU A 197 4.26 4.52 -7.41
N ILE A 198 4.54 3.26 -7.74
CA ILE A 198 3.55 2.32 -8.25
C ILE A 198 3.20 1.33 -7.15
N PHE A 199 1.92 1.20 -6.83
CA PHE A 199 1.39 0.17 -5.95
C PHE A 199 0.81 -0.97 -6.77
N ASP A 200 1.38 -2.16 -6.61
CA ASP A 200 0.92 -3.37 -7.30
C ASP A 200 -0.42 -3.86 -6.70
N MET A 201 -1.48 -3.73 -7.49
CA MET A 201 -2.86 -4.10 -7.19
C MET A 201 -3.14 -5.58 -7.49
N HIS A 202 -2.14 -6.34 -7.93
CA HIS A 202 -2.28 -7.76 -8.22
C HIS A 202 -2.80 -8.55 -7.01
N LYS A 203 -3.80 -9.39 -7.26
CA LYS A 203 -4.32 -10.36 -6.29
C LYS A 203 -3.47 -11.61 -6.29
N ASP A 204 -3.06 -12.06 -5.12
CA ASP A 204 -2.41 -13.35 -4.96
C ASP A 204 -3.41 -14.52 -5.14
N ALA A 205 -2.92 -15.75 -4.99
CA ALA A 205 -3.73 -16.96 -5.12
C ALA A 205 -4.90 -17.05 -4.10
N LYS A 206 -4.90 -16.21 -3.06
CA LYS A 206 -5.96 -16.11 -2.04
C LYS A 206 -6.89 -14.90 -2.30
N GLY A 207 -6.70 -14.18 -3.40
CA GLY A 207 -7.45 -12.98 -3.72
C GLY A 207 -6.99 -11.74 -2.95
N LEU A 208 -5.88 -11.80 -2.22
CA LEU A 208 -5.38 -10.70 -1.41
C LEU A 208 -4.43 -9.80 -2.20
N THR A 209 -4.48 -8.50 -1.95
CA THR A 209 -3.63 -7.48 -2.58
C THR A 209 -2.63 -6.91 -1.59
N LEU A 210 -1.74 -6.04 -2.07
CA LEU A 210 -0.86 -5.21 -1.24
C LEU A 210 -1.61 -4.49 -0.10
N PHE A 211 -2.86 -4.11 -0.33
CA PHE A 211 -3.70 -3.37 0.61
C PHE A 211 -4.58 -4.25 1.51
N THR A 212 -4.66 -5.57 1.29
CA THR A 212 -5.54 -6.45 2.09
C THR A 212 -4.79 -7.51 2.89
N VAL A 213 -3.55 -7.87 2.52
CA VAL A 213 -2.70 -8.73 3.36
C VAL A 213 -2.36 -8.01 4.68
N PRO A 214 -2.83 -8.46 5.87
CA PRO A 214 -2.83 -7.62 7.08
C PRO A 214 -1.47 -7.09 7.52
N GLN A 215 -0.44 -7.94 7.51
CA GLN A 215 0.92 -7.55 7.89
C GLN A 215 1.52 -6.58 6.87
N VAL A 216 1.45 -6.93 5.59
CA VAL A 216 1.98 -6.12 4.49
C VAL A 216 1.29 -4.76 4.42
N ARG A 217 -0.03 -4.72 4.62
CA ARG A 217 -0.82 -3.49 4.67
C ARG A 217 -0.34 -2.56 5.79
N LYS A 218 -0.05 -3.10 6.97
CA LYS A 218 0.47 -2.29 8.09
C LYS A 218 1.82 -1.68 7.73
N GLU A 219 2.74 -2.49 7.22
CA GLU A 219 4.08 -2.05 6.81
C GLU A 219 4.04 -1.04 5.64
N LEU A 220 3.12 -1.23 4.68
CA LEU A 220 2.87 -0.32 3.56
C LEU A 220 2.48 1.07 4.06
N TRP A 221 1.50 1.12 4.95
CA TRP A 221 0.97 2.39 5.42
C TRP A 221 1.95 3.14 6.31
N GLU A 222 2.74 2.41 7.10
CA GLU A 222 3.87 2.98 7.84
C GLU A 222 4.94 3.55 6.91
N LEU A 223 5.36 2.79 5.90
CA LEU A 223 6.30 3.25 4.86
C LEU A 223 5.79 4.50 4.14
N TYR A 224 4.52 4.48 3.69
CA TYR A 224 3.92 5.60 2.98
C TYR A 224 3.89 6.86 3.84
N ARG A 225 3.42 6.75 5.09
CA ARG A 225 3.34 7.89 6.02
C ARG A 225 4.71 8.51 6.26
N LEU A 226 5.72 7.69 6.55
CA LEU A 226 7.02 8.17 6.99
C LEU A 226 7.87 8.72 5.84
N HIS A 227 7.74 8.18 4.63
CA HIS A 227 8.70 8.47 3.55
C HIS A 227 8.09 9.01 2.25
N PHE A 228 6.81 8.78 1.97
CA PHE A 228 6.22 9.14 0.68
C PHE A 228 5.15 10.24 0.77
N HIS A 229 4.37 10.29 1.85
CA HIS A 229 3.21 11.17 1.97
C HIS A 229 3.55 12.64 1.71
N ASN A 230 4.61 13.16 2.33
CA ASN A 230 5.02 14.55 2.13
C ASN A 230 5.41 14.85 0.67
N GLY A 231 6.12 13.92 0.01
CA GLY A 231 6.46 14.07 -1.39
C GLY A 231 5.23 14.14 -2.31
N VAL A 232 4.16 13.41 -1.94
CA VAL A 232 2.88 13.47 -2.67
C VAL A 232 2.16 14.79 -2.41
N VAL A 233 2.09 15.22 -1.15
CA VAL A 233 1.44 16.50 -0.77
C VAL A 233 2.13 17.70 -1.43
N GLU A 234 3.46 17.65 -1.54
CA GLU A 234 4.27 18.68 -2.20
C GLU A 234 4.26 18.59 -3.75
N GLY A 235 3.54 17.62 -4.34
CA GLY A 235 3.46 17.45 -5.79
C GLY A 235 4.73 16.91 -6.45
N ARG A 236 5.74 16.50 -5.68
CA ARG A 236 7.00 15.93 -6.20
C ARG A 236 6.89 14.45 -6.58
N LEU A 237 5.96 13.74 -5.94
CA LEU A 237 5.76 12.29 -6.12
C LEU A 237 4.34 11.99 -6.57
N ARG A 238 4.21 11.36 -7.74
CA ARG A 238 2.93 10.87 -8.26
C ARG A 238 2.73 9.39 -7.90
N LEU A 239 1.47 9.01 -7.72
CA LEU A 239 1.03 7.68 -7.33
C LEU A 239 0.34 6.99 -8.50
N CYS A 240 0.53 5.68 -8.62
CA CYS A 240 -0.11 4.85 -9.64
C CYS A 240 -0.57 3.54 -8.99
N LEU A 241 -1.85 3.21 -9.15
CA LEU A 241 -2.42 1.92 -8.73
C LEU A 241 -2.46 1.00 -9.96
N TYR A 242 -1.63 -0.04 -9.98
CA TYR A 242 -1.41 -0.90 -11.16
C TYR A 242 -1.62 -2.37 -10.84
#